data_AF-A0AAN8X5H3-F1
#
_entry.id   AF-A0AAN8X5H3-F1
#
_cell.length_a   1.000
_cell.length_b   1.000
_cell.length_c   1.000
_cell.angle_alpha   90.00
_cell.angle_beta   90.00
_cell.angle_gamma   90.00
#
_symmetry.space_group_name_H-M   'P 1'
#
loop_
_entity.id
_entity.type
_entity.pdbx_description
1 polymer ?
#
loop_
_entity_poly.entity_id
_entity_poly.type
_entity_poly.pdbx_seq_one_letter_code
_entity_poly.pdbx_strand_id
1 'polypeptide(L)'
;MTTWTSASSLLSSGISQGPEGIDDSDLDRDFLIELRDFKLLLDREKEHRNATLSHLRGKIPDRMCSEVETNFKIYSRAIINIGVALNNSRDLRDFFVDTVEKVIDPCRQSRWKGTELEIFLQVYTDAGSGLDIMTK
;
A
#
# COMPACT_ATOMS: atom_id res chain seq x y z
N MET A 1 41.43 3.43 -18.07
CA MET A 1 40.94 4.81 -17.88
C MET A 1 40.40 5.29 -19.21
N THR A 2 39.09 5.15 -19.42
CA THR A 2 38.41 5.58 -20.65
C THR A 2 37.88 7.00 -20.45
N THR A 3 38.37 7.89 -21.29
CA THR A 3 38.06 9.33 -21.31
C THR A 3 36.66 9.57 -21.85
N TRP A 4 35.81 10.17 -21.03
CA TRP A 4 34.51 10.70 -21.44
C TRP A 4 34.77 12.02 -22.18
N THR A 5 34.43 12.06 -23.46
CA THR A 5 34.56 13.27 -24.29
C THR A 5 33.16 13.82 -24.51
N SER A 6 32.99 15.10 -24.15
CA SER A 6 31.75 15.87 -24.22
C SER A 6 31.04 15.78 -25.58
N ALA A 7 29.74 15.45 -25.53
CA ALA A 7 28.79 15.74 -26.60
C ALA A 7 27.77 16.78 -26.11
N SER A 8 28.26 17.94 -25.68
CA SER A 8 27.44 19.14 -25.45
C SER A 8 27.48 19.99 -26.71
N SER A 9 26.57 19.77 -27.67
CA SER A 9 26.33 20.77 -28.74
C SER A 9 25.11 20.54 -29.65
N LEU A 10 24.22 19.56 -29.44
CA LEU A 10 23.10 19.31 -30.39
C LEU A 10 21.68 19.32 -29.80
N LEU A 11 21.40 20.10 -28.75
CA LEU A 11 20.03 20.35 -28.31
C LEU A 11 19.75 21.86 -28.23
N SER A 12 19.69 22.50 -29.39
CA SER A 12 19.06 23.81 -29.55
C SER A 12 18.30 23.83 -30.87
N SER A 13 17.06 23.31 -30.84
CA SER A 13 15.93 23.78 -31.65
C SER A 13 14.70 22.88 -31.42
N GLY A 14 13.66 23.44 -30.81
CA GLY A 14 12.29 22.89 -30.87
C GLY A 14 11.77 22.23 -29.59
N ILE A 15 11.62 22.99 -28.51
CA ILE A 15 10.66 22.63 -27.46
C ILE A 15 9.27 22.82 -28.09
N SER A 16 8.66 21.74 -28.57
CA SER A 16 7.22 21.72 -28.80
C SER A 16 6.57 21.68 -27.43
N GLN A 17 5.98 22.81 -27.01
CA GLN A 17 5.09 22.84 -25.85
C GLN A 17 3.97 21.82 -26.11
N GLY A 18 4.01 20.71 -25.39
CA GLY A 18 2.83 19.88 -25.19
C GLY A 18 1.73 20.72 -24.54
N PRO A 19 0.46 20.32 -24.64
CA PRO A 19 -0.65 21.10 -24.10
C PRO A 19 -0.42 21.35 -22.61
N GLU A 20 -0.31 22.63 -22.27
CA GLU A 20 -0.12 23.09 -20.90
C GLU A 20 -1.32 22.69 -20.04
N GLY A 21 -1.06 22.07 -18.88
CA GLY A 21 -1.95 22.17 -17.73
C GLY A 21 -2.84 20.97 -17.39
N ILE A 22 -2.57 19.77 -17.90
CA ILE A 22 -3.06 18.57 -17.19
C ILE A 22 -1.93 18.16 -16.25
N ASP A 23 -2.02 18.58 -14.99
CA ASP A 23 -1.26 17.92 -13.95
C ASP A 23 -1.81 16.50 -13.82
N ASP A 24 -1.21 15.54 -14.53
CA ASP A 24 -1.50 14.10 -14.39
C ASP A 24 -1.21 13.59 -12.95
N SER A 25 -0.77 14.48 -12.05
CA SER A 25 -0.48 14.22 -10.64
C SER A 25 -1.61 14.58 -9.66
N ASP A 26 -2.73 15.15 -10.13
CA ASP A 26 -3.87 15.45 -9.25
C ASP A 26 -4.63 14.16 -8.92
N LEU A 27 -4.10 13.42 -7.93
CA LEU A 27 -4.82 12.35 -7.26
C LEU A 27 -6.14 12.88 -6.70
N ASP A 28 -7.19 12.08 -6.83
CA ASP A 28 -8.52 12.40 -6.33
C ASP A 28 -8.48 12.74 -4.84
N ARG A 29 -8.59 14.03 -4.52
CA ARG A 29 -8.50 14.54 -3.16
C ARG A 29 -9.68 14.09 -2.31
N ASP A 30 -10.86 13.93 -2.88
CA ASP A 30 -12.04 13.50 -2.16
C ASP A 30 -11.87 12.03 -1.75
N PHE A 31 -11.41 11.19 -2.67
CA PHE A 31 -11.01 9.81 -2.36
C PHE A 31 -9.97 9.74 -1.23
N LEU A 32 -8.91 10.55 -1.30
CA LEU A 32 -7.87 10.56 -0.26
C LEU A 32 -8.42 11.01 1.11
N ILE A 33 -9.41 11.89 1.15
CA ILE A 33 -10.07 12.31 2.40
C ILE A 33 -10.91 11.16 3.00
N GLU A 34 -11.59 10.38 2.15
CA GLU A 34 -12.38 9.21 2.56
C GLU A 34 -11.52 8.12 3.20
N LEU A 35 -10.25 7.95 2.77
CA LEU A 35 -9.32 6.99 3.37
C LEU A 35 -9.10 7.20 4.88
N ARG A 36 -9.37 8.39 5.43
CA ARG A 36 -9.29 8.64 6.88
C ARG A 36 -10.27 7.78 7.68
N ASP A 37 -11.36 7.34 7.06
CA ASP A 37 -12.37 6.50 7.70
C ASP A 37 -11.89 5.04 7.85
N PHE A 38 -10.78 4.63 7.21
CA PHE A 38 -10.15 3.33 7.47
C PHE A 38 -9.74 3.14 8.94
N LYS A 39 -9.56 4.22 9.70
CA LYS A 39 -9.34 4.13 11.15
C LYS A 39 -10.45 3.38 11.89
N LEU A 40 -11.67 3.32 11.35
CA LEU A 40 -12.79 2.56 11.91
C LEU A 40 -12.51 1.06 11.95
N LEU A 41 -11.67 0.53 11.05
CA LEU A 41 -11.22 -0.88 11.10
C LEU A 41 -10.43 -1.20 12.36
N LEU A 42 -9.78 -0.20 12.98
CA LEU A 42 -9.02 -0.40 14.22
C LEU A 42 -9.92 -0.81 15.38
N ASP A 43 -11.19 -0.35 15.39
CA ASP A 43 -12.18 -0.71 16.41
C ASP A 43 -12.74 -2.12 16.20
N ARG A 44 -12.59 -2.69 14.99
CA ARG A 44 -13.02 -4.03 14.61
C ARG A 44 -11.85 -5.00 14.36
N GLU A 45 -10.67 -4.69 14.89
CA GLU A 45 -9.42 -5.44 14.67
C GLU A 45 -9.60 -6.95 14.89
N LYS A 46 -10.32 -7.35 15.94
CA LYS A 46 -10.55 -8.77 16.27
C LYS A 46 -11.43 -9.47 15.24
N GLU A 47 -12.48 -8.82 14.78
CA GLU A 47 -13.41 -9.39 13.80
C GLU A 47 -12.75 -9.49 12.44
N HIS A 48 -12.05 -8.43 12.03
CA HIS A 48 -11.27 -8.40 10.80
C HIS A 48 -10.20 -9.49 10.79
N ARG A 49 -9.48 -9.68 11.90
CA ARG A 49 -8.51 -10.77 12.08
C ARG A 49 -9.15 -12.13 11.88
N ASN A 50 -10.26 -12.38 12.54
CA ASN A 50 -10.93 -13.68 12.49
C ASN A 50 -11.46 -14.00 11.09
N ALA A 51 -12.09 -13.03 10.43
CA ALA A 51 -12.57 -13.16 9.06
C ALA A 51 -11.40 -13.40 8.08
N THR A 52 -10.33 -12.61 8.19
CA THR A 52 -9.12 -12.76 7.37
C THR A 52 -8.54 -14.16 7.53
N LEU A 53 -8.29 -14.61 8.77
CA LEU A 53 -7.70 -15.93 9.03
C LEU A 53 -8.60 -17.09 8.55
N SER A 54 -9.92 -16.95 8.71
CA SER A 54 -10.87 -17.95 8.21
C SER A 54 -10.80 -18.11 6.69
N HIS A 55 -10.64 -17.01 5.96
CA HIS A 55 -10.57 -17.01 4.50
C HIS A 55 -9.16 -17.29 3.95
N LEU A 56 -8.12 -17.14 4.77
CA LEU A 56 -6.72 -17.32 4.39
C LEU A 56 -6.27 -18.78 4.52
N ARG A 57 -6.82 -19.51 5.50
CA ARG A 57 -6.53 -20.93 5.71
C ARG A 57 -6.79 -21.75 4.44
N GLY A 58 -5.82 -22.58 4.07
CA GLY A 58 -5.88 -23.40 2.86
C GLY A 58 -5.51 -22.68 1.54
N LYS A 59 -5.32 -21.36 1.55
CA LYS A 59 -4.84 -20.60 0.38
C LYS A 59 -3.34 -20.33 0.40
N ILE A 60 -2.73 -20.34 1.57
CA ILE A 60 -1.28 -20.14 1.78
C ILE A 60 -0.75 -21.21 2.76
N PRO A 61 0.58 -21.40 2.85
CA PRO A 61 1.17 -22.35 3.80
C PRO A 61 0.82 -22.06 5.28
N ASP A 62 0.64 -23.11 6.09
CA ASP A 62 0.24 -22.99 7.51
C ASP A 62 1.22 -22.16 8.35
N ARG A 63 2.52 -22.19 8.01
CA ARG A 63 3.56 -21.34 8.64
C ARG A 63 3.18 -19.87 8.57
N MET A 64 2.63 -19.45 7.44
CA MET A 64 2.27 -18.06 7.18
C MET A 64 0.93 -17.70 7.76
N CYS A 65 -0.03 -18.63 7.76
CA CYS A 65 -1.27 -18.43 8.50
C CYS A 65 -0.98 -18.17 9.99
N SER A 66 -0.08 -18.94 10.59
CA SER A 66 0.36 -18.74 11.99
C SER A 66 1.05 -17.40 12.21
N GLU A 67 1.85 -16.96 11.24
CA GLU A 67 2.54 -15.69 11.28
C GLU A 67 1.59 -14.50 11.18
N VAL A 68 0.66 -14.53 10.21
CA VAL A 68 -0.43 -13.56 10.11
C VAL A 68 -1.23 -13.56 11.39
N GLU A 69 -1.54 -14.72 11.95
CA GLU A 69 -2.30 -14.83 13.18
C GLU A 69 -1.62 -14.11 14.37
N THR A 70 -0.29 -14.22 14.44
CA THR A 70 0.55 -13.60 15.48
C THR A 70 0.73 -12.11 15.25
N ASN A 71 0.94 -11.70 13.99
CA ASN A 71 1.34 -10.33 13.62
C ASN A 71 0.20 -9.51 13.00
N PHE A 72 -1.04 -10.01 12.96
CA PHE A 72 -2.17 -9.37 12.28
C PHE A 72 -2.32 -7.90 12.67
N LYS A 73 -2.24 -7.62 13.98
CA LYS A 73 -2.32 -6.26 14.51
C LYS A 73 -1.27 -5.33 13.93
N ILE A 74 -0.04 -5.82 13.77
CA ILE A 74 1.08 -5.03 13.24
C ILE A 74 0.83 -4.73 11.76
N TYR A 75 0.53 -5.76 10.96
CA TYR A 75 0.27 -5.59 9.53
C TYR A 75 -0.96 -4.72 9.27
N SER A 76 -2.07 -4.99 9.95
CA SER A 76 -3.33 -4.26 9.79
C SER A 76 -3.16 -2.78 10.14
N ARG A 77 -2.50 -2.47 11.26
CA ARG A 77 -2.22 -1.07 11.64
C ARG A 77 -1.27 -0.38 10.66
N ALA A 78 -0.25 -1.07 10.15
CA ALA A 78 0.65 -0.51 9.15
C ALA A 78 -0.13 -0.11 7.89
N ILE A 79 -0.94 -1.02 7.34
CA ILE A 79 -1.75 -0.80 6.14
C ILE A 79 -2.75 0.36 6.36
N ILE A 80 -3.50 0.33 7.47
CA ILE A 80 -4.50 1.36 7.79
C ILE A 80 -3.82 2.72 7.97
N ASN A 81 -2.72 2.80 8.73
CA ASN A 81 -2.06 4.07 9.00
C ASN A 81 -1.46 4.68 7.73
N ILE A 82 -0.92 3.86 6.81
CA ILE A 82 -0.47 4.34 5.50
C ILE A 82 -1.66 4.95 4.75
N GLY A 83 -2.76 4.21 4.60
CA GLY A 83 -3.96 4.70 3.90
C GLY A 83 -4.52 5.99 4.51
N VAL A 84 -4.66 6.04 5.84
CA VAL A 84 -5.13 7.23 6.56
C VAL A 84 -4.21 8.43 6.34
N ALA A 85 -2.89 8.25 6.22
CA ALA A 85 -1.94 9.35 6.03
C ALA A 85 -1.99 9.97 4.63
N LEU A 86 -2.51 9.26 3.61
CA LEU A 86 -2.48 9.73 2.21
C LEU A 86 -3.27 11.02 1.95
N ASN A 87 -4.20 11.41 2.83
CA ASN A 87 -4.89 12.70 2.73
C ASN A 87 -3.93 13.91 2.86
N ASN A 88 -2.74 13.69 3.42
CA ASN A 88 -1.70 14.69 3.56
C ASN A 88 -0.69 14.61 2.41
N SER A 89 -0.49 15.71 1.69
CA SER A 89 0.43 15.77 0.54
C SER A 89 1.89 15.47 0.91
N ARG A 90 2.31 15.73 2.16
CA ARG A 90 3.65 15.33 2.62
C ARG A 90 3.76 13.82 2.66
N ASP A 91 2.82 13.17 3.34
CA ASP A 91 2.87 11.74 3.62
C ASP A 91 2.58 10.92 2.34
N LEU A 92 1.84 11.49 1.39
CA LEU A 92 1.69 10.94 0.04
C LEU A 92 3.03 10.76 -0.68
N ARG A 93 3.99 11.69 -0.51
CA ARG A 93 5.34 11.55 -1.10
C ARG A 93 6.12 10.41 -0.47
N ASP A 94 5.83 10.08 0.78
CA ASP A 94 6.48 9.03 1.54
C ASP A 94 5.79 7.67 1.38
N PHE A 95 4.67 7.58 0.63
CA PHE A 95 3.85 6.36 0.49
C PHE A 95 4.66 5.10 0.16
N PHE A 96 5.53 5.17 -0.84
CA PHE A 96 6.33 4.02 -1.25
C PHE A 96 7.38 3.65 -0.21
N VAL A 97 7.99 4.63 0.45
CA VAL A 97 8.95 4.41 1.53
C VAL A 97 8.26 3.70 2.69
N ASP A 98 7.13 4.24 3.14
CA ASP A 98 6.32 3.67 4.21
C ASP A 98 5.82 2.26 3.88
N THR A 99 5.38 2.03 2.64
CA THR A 99 4.93 0.71 2.18
C THR A 99 6.08 -0.30 2.22
N VAL A 100 7.27 0.10 1.75
CA VAL A 100 8.43 -0.78 1.77
C VAL A 100 8.85 -1.10 3.20
N GLU A 101 9.02 -0.08 4.04
CA GLU A 101 9.52 -0.25 5.40
C GLU A 101 8.53 -0.98 6.32
N LYS A 102 7.23 -0.65 6.22
CA LYS A 102 6.22 -1.12 7.18
C LYS A 102 5.49 -2.39 6.72
N VAL A 103 5.54 -2.73 5.43
CA VAL A 103 4.85 -3.91 4.88
C VAL A 103 5.82 -4.86 4.19
N ILE A 104 6.58 -4.38 3.20
CA ILE A 104 7.40 -5.27 2.36
C ILE A 104 8.59 -5.85 3.13
N ASP A 105 9.31 -5.04 3.90
CA ASP A 105 10.47 -5.49 4.66
C ASP A 105 10.13 -6.55 5.71
N PRO A 106 9.07 -6.39 6.54
CA PRO A 106 8.59 -7.44 7.43
C PRO A 106 8.26 -8.74 6.69
N CYS A 107 7.54 -8.66 5.57
CA CYS A 107 7.20 -9.85 4.77
C CYS A 107 8.47 -10.53 4.23
N ARG A 108 9.45 -9.75 3.77
CA ARG A 108 10.72 -10.25 3.25
C ARG A 108 11.57 -10.91 4.33
N GLN A 109 11.63 -10.34 5.53
CA GLN A 109 12.33 -10.92 6.70
C GLN A 109 11.73 -12.28 7.08
N SER A 110 10.42 -12.41 6.96
CA SER A 110 9.68 -13.66 7.17
C SER A 110 9.65 -14.60 5.97
N ARG A 111 10.37 -14.26 4.89
CA ARG A 111 10.49 -15.06 3.66
C ARG A 111 9.13 -15.34 3.01
N TRP A 112 8.27 -14.33 2.97
CA TRP A 112 7.07 -14.36 2.16
C TRP A 112 7.44 -14.27 0.68
N LYS A 113 6.74 -15.01 -0.16
CA LYS A 113 6.73 -14.85 -1.61
C LYS A 113 5.75 -13.75 -1.99
N GLY A 114 5.98 -13.10 -3.13
CA GLY A 114 5.05 -12.09 -3.65
C GLY A 114 3.62 -12.60 -3.79
N THR A 115 3.44 -13.84 -4.26
CA THR A 115 2.13 -14.49 -4.39
C THR A 115 1.43 -14.69 -3.03
N GLU A 116 2.18 -14.95 -1.96
CA GLU A 116 1.61 -15.15 -0.62
C GLU A 116 1.13 -13.81 -0.04
N LEU A 117 1.90 -12.73 -0.26
CA LEU A 117 1.52 -11.37 0.11
C LEU A 117 0.29 -10.89 -0.68
N GLU A 118 0.25 -11.15 -1.98
CA GLU A 118 -0.90 -10.83 -2.84
C GLU A 118 -2.18 -11.50 -2.34
N ILE A 119 -2.13 -12.81 -2.06
CA ILE A 119 -3.28 -13.55 -1.52
C ILE A 119 -3.70 -12.98 -0.16
N PHE A 120 -2.74 -12.67 0.73
CA PHE A 120 -3.04 -12.08 2.03
C PHE A 120 -3.74 -10.72 1.88
N LEU A 121 -3.22 -9.82 1.05
CA LEU A 121 -3.80 -8.49 0.84
C LEU A 121 -5.20 -8.56 0.23
N GLN A 122 -5.43 -9.47 -0.73
CA GLN A 122 -6.75 -9.70 -1.29
C GLN A 122 -7.74 -10.15 -0.21
N VAL A 123 -7.37 -11.19 0.55
CA VAL A 123 -8.24 -11.73 1.62
C VAL A 123 -8.47 -10.70 2.73
N TYR A 124 -7.46 -9.93 3.10
CA TYR A 124 -7.56 -8.84 4.08
C TYR A 124 -8.56 -7.78 3.62
N THR A 125 -8.50 -7.40 2.34
CA THR A 125 -9.39 -6.41 1.73
C THR A 125 -10.84 -6.91 1.70
N ASP A 126 -11.06 -8.14 1.24
CA ASP A 126 -12.39 -8.76 1.18
C ASP A 126 -13.00 -8.89 2.59
N ALA A 127 -12.20 -9.33 3.56
CA ALA A 127 -12.63 -9.49 4.94
C ALA A 127 -12.99 -8.15 5.60
N GLY A 128 -12.24 -7.08 5.31
CA GLY A 128 -12.53 -5.74 5.83
C GLY A 128 -13.79 -5.14 5.22
N SER A 129 -13.96 -5.30 3.91
CA SER A 129 -15.14 -4.83 3.17
C SER A 129 -16.43 -5.50 3.64
N GLY A 130 -16.35 -6.78 4.06
CA GLY A 130 -17.49 -7.53 4.60
C GLY A 130 -17.95 -7.13 6.00
N LEU A 131 -17.24 -6.21 6.69
CA LEU A 131 -17.63 -5.78 8.05
C LEU A 131 -18.69 -4.67 8.09
N ASP A 132 -19.13 -4.16 6.94
CA ASP A 132 -20.21 -3.15 6.81
C ASP A 132 -20.02 -1.90 7.70
N ILE A 133 -18.75 -1.49 7.89
CA ILE A 133 -18.37 -0.40 8.79
C ILE A 133 -18.27 0.98 8.11
N MET A 134 -18.18 1.02 6.78
CA MET A 134 -17.97 2.26 5.99
C MET A 134 -19.24 2.72 5.28
N THR A 135 -20.37 2.07 5.51
CA THR A 135 -21.66 2.37 4.91
C THR A 135 -22.32 3.48 5.71
N LYS A 136 -22.32 4.70 5.16
CA LYS A 136 -23.00 5.87 5.72
C LYS A 136 -24.14 6.31 4.81
#